data_AF-A0A5Q4HDE8-F1
#
_entry.id   AF-A0A5Q4HDE8-F1
#
_cell.length_a   1.000
_cell.length_b   1.000
_cell.length_c   1.000
_cell.angle_alpha   90.00
_cell.angle_beta   90.00
_cell.angle_gamma   90.00
#
_symmetry.space_group_name_H-M   'P 1'
#
loop_
_entity.id
_entity.type
_entity.pdbx_description
1 polymer ?
#
loop_
_entity_poly.entity_id
_entity_poly.type
_entity_poly.pdbx_seq_one_letter_code
_entity_poly.pdbx_strand_id
1 'polypeptide(L)' 'MKTKRPNELFEMLEELHRQYPEWPFGQLVANVAGWTNQDVWNVEDDALLEAARSHLKKTKKRTQEVCV' A
#
# COMPACT_ATOMS: atom_id res chain seq x y z
N MET A 1 -25.64 6.19 -1.70
CA MET A 1 -24.48 5.80 -0.86
C MET A 1 -23.36 5.39 -1.80
N LYS A 2 -22.21 6.06 -1.79
CA LYS A 2 -21.09 5.74 -2.70
C LYS A 2 -20.29 4.58 -2.12
N THR A 3 -20.55 3.37 -2.60
CA THR A 3 -19.68 2.19 -2.43
C THR A 3 -18.39 2.39 -3.21
N LYS A 4 -17.48 3.26 -2.72
CA LYS A 4 -16.23 3.62 -3.41
C LYS A 4 -14.96 3.00 -2.82
N ARG A 5 -15.04 2.29 -1.69
CA ARG A 5 -13.85 1.90 -0.91
C ARG A 5 -13.12 0.63 -1.35
N PRO A 6 -13.78 -0.48 -1.74
CA PRO A 6 -13.05 -1.70 -2.10
C PRO A 6 -12.12 -1.51 -3.29
N ASN A 7 -12.58 -0.78 -4.32
CA ASN A 7 -11.82 -0.66 -5.56
C ASN A 7 -10.50 0.10 -5.39
N GLU A 8 -10.48 1.13 -4.54
CA GLU A 8 -9.28 1.96 -4.37
C GLU A 8 -8.16 1.20 -3.64
N LEU A 9 -8.50 0.37 -2.64
CA LEU A 9 -7.51 -0.45 -1.95
C LEU A 9 -6.90 -1.49 -2.89
N PHE A 10 -7.72 -2.18 -3.69
CA PHE A 10 -7.20 -3.13 -4.67
C PHE A 10 -6.31 -2.46 -5.72
N GLU A 11 -6.70 -1.30 -6.24
CA GLU A 11 -5.89 -0.51 -7.18
C GLU A 11 -4.52 -0.14 -6.58
N MET A 12 -4.48 0.25 -5.30
CA MET A 12 -3.22 0.57 -4.61
C MET A 12 -2.36 -0.66 -4.33
N LEU A 13 -2.97 -1.78 -3.94
CA LEU A 13 -2.24 -3.04 -3.74
C LEU A 13 -1.68 -3.58 -5.05
N GLU A 14 -2.40 -3.43 -6.16
CA GLU A 14 -1.93 -3.82 -7.49
C GLU A 14 -0.71 -2.98 -7.91
N GLU A 15 -0.73 -1.67 -7.68
CA GLU A 15 0.43 -0.80 -7.92
C GLU A 15 1.64 -1.19 -7.07
N LEU A 16 1.43 -1.56 -5.80
CA LEU A 16 2.50 -2.06 -4.94
C LEU A 16 3.03 -3.40 -5.42
N HIS A 17 2.17 -4.31 -5.89
CA HIS A 17 2.61 -5.58 -6.45
C HIS A 17 3.47 -5.38 -7.72
N ARG A 18 3.16 -4.37 -8.55
CA ARG A 18 4.03 -3.98 -9.67
C ARG A 18 5.40 -3.49 -9.23
N GLN A 19 5.50 -2.84 -8.07
CA GLN A 19 6.79 -2.37 -7.52
C GLN A 19 7.58 -3.47 -6.80
N TYR A 20 6.88 -4.45 -6.22
CA TYR A 20 7.44 -5.58 -5.48
C TYR A 20 6.92 -6.91 -6.04
N PRO A 21 7.27 -7.26 -7.28
CA PRO A 21 6.76 -8.47 -7.94
C PRO A 21 7.20 -9.75 -7.23
N GLU A 22 8.26 -9.69 -6.42
CA GLU A 22 8.78 -10.80 -5.64
C GLU A 22 7.96 -11.11 -4.38
N TRP A 23 7.02 -10.24 -3.97
CA TRP A 23 6.16 -10.48 -2.81
C TRP A 23 4.86 -11.19 -3.21
N PRO A 24 4.62 -12.43 -2.71
CA PRO A 24 3.31 -13.06 -2.84
C PRO A 24 2.22 -12.18 -2.19
N PHE A 25 0.98 -12.26 -2.68
CA PHE A 25 -0.10 -11.36 -2.26
C PHE A 25 -0.33 -11.30 -0.73
N GLY A 26 -0.34 -12.45 -0.05
CA GLY A 26 -0.49 -12.47 1.43
C GLY A 26 0.66 -11.78 2.16
N GLN A 27 1.89 -11.94 1.66
CA GLN A 27 3.06 -11.25 2.20
C GLN A 27 3.01 -9.74 1.92
N LEU A 28 2.54 -9.33 0.74
CA LEU A 28 2.31 -7.93 0.41
C LEU A 28 1.37 -7.29 1.42
N VAL A 29 0.22 -7.91 1.69
CA VAL A 29 -0.75 -7.39 2.69
C VAL A 29 -0.12 -7.30 4.08
N ALA A 30 0.60 -8.34 4.52
CA ALA A 30 1.28 -8.33 5.81
C ALA A 30 2.35 -7.23 5.92
N ASN A 31 3.11 -6.99 4.85
CA ASN A 31 4.11 -5.92 4.79
C ASN A 31 3.45 -4.54 4.88
N VAL A 32 2.36 -4.32 4.13
CA VAL A 32 1.61 -3.05 4.17
C VAL A 32 1.00 -2.82 5.54
N ALA A 33 0.43 -3.86 6.17
CA ALA A 33 -0.06 -3.79 7.54
C ALA A 33 1.06 -3.38 8.52
N GLY A 34 2.27 -3.91 8.34
CA GLY A 34 3.45 -3.53 9.13
C GLY A 34 3.92 -2.07 8.96
N TRP A 35 3.43 -1.34 7.95
CA TRP A 35 3.65 0.11 7.82
C TRP A 35 2.68 0.94 8.64
N THR A 36 1.63 0.29 9.16
CA THR A 36 0.70 0.89 10.12
C THR A 36 1.18 0.66 11.55
N ASN A 37 0.51 1.30 12.51
CA ASN A 37 0.70 1.00 13.93
C ASN A 37 -0.34 -0.03 14.45
N GLN A 38 -0.87 -0.86 13.55
CA GLN A 38 -1.89 -1.88 13.83
C GLN A 38 -1.34 -3.28 13.50
N ASP A 39 -1.87 -4.27 14.21
CA ASP A 39 -1.58 -5.67 13.94
C ASP A 39 -2.31 -6.15 12.67
N VAL A 40 -1.70 -7.05 11.89
CA VAL A 40 -2.26 -7.54 10.61
C VAL A 40 -3.63 -8.19 10.78
N TRP A 41 -3.93 -8.77 11.94
CA TRP A 41 -5.23 -9.40 12.21
C TRP A 41 -6.33 -8.39 12.53
N ASN A 42 -5.98 -7.13 12.81
CA ASN A 42 -6.91 -6.09 13.23
C ASN A 42 -6.91 -4.86 12.30
N VAL A 43 -6.08 -4.86 11.26
CA VAL A 43 -5.95 -3.70 10.39
C VAL A 43 -7.19 -3.54 9.50
N GLU A 44 -7.75 -2.34 9.51
CA GLU A 44 -8.89 -1.98 8.66
C GLU A 44 -8.45 -1.53 7.26
N ASP A 45 -9.31 -1.72 6.26
CA ASP A 45 -9.06 -1.35 4.86
C ASP A 45 -8.58 0.11 4.71
N ASP A 46 -9.20 1.04 5.45
CA ASP A 46 -8.84 2.47 5.39
C ASP A 46 -7.40 2.72 5.88
N ALA A 47 -6.95 1.97 6.89
CA ALA A 47 -5.59 2.07 7.42
C ALA A 47 -4.55 1.47 6.45
N LEU A 48 -4.86 0.31 5.85
CA LEU A 48 -4.05 -0.28 4.78
C LEU A 48 -3.90 0.67 3.59
N LEU A 49 -5.01 1.28 3.20
CA LEU A 49 -5.07 2.18 2.05
C LEU A 49 -4.23 3.45 2.28
N GLU A 50 -4.32 4.07 3.47
CA GLU A 50 -3.48 5.22 3.83
C GLU A 50 -1.99 4.89 3.89
N ALA A 51 -1.64 3.70 4.41
CA ALA A 51 -0.26 3.23 4.45
C ALA A 51 0.30 3.02 3.04
N ALA A 52 -0.46 2.34 2.16
CA ALA A 52 -0.09 2.13 0.77
C ALA A 52 0.13 3.45 0.02
N ARG A 53 -0.83 4.40 0.14
CA ARG A 53 -0.70 5.74 -0.45
C ARG A 53 0.55 6.48 0.03
N SER A 54 0.78 6.45 1.34
CA SER A 54 1.92 7.12 1.97
C SER A 54 3.26 6.56 1.47
N HIS A 55 3.35 5.23 1.32
CA HIS A 55 4.54 4.57 0.81
C HIS A 55 4.80 4.92 -0.66
N LEU A 56 3.80 4.76 -1.53
CA LEU A 56 3.89 5.09 -2.96
C LEU A 56 4.27 6.56 -3.21
N LYS A 57 3.79 7.48 -2.36
CA LYS A 57 4.17 8.90 -2.44
C LYS A 57 5.64 9.13 -2.07
N LYS A 58 6.15 8.41 -1.06
CA LYS A 58 7.56 8.48 -0.63
C LYS A 58 8.51 7.87 -1.66
N THR A 59 8.14 6.74 -2.28
CA THR A 59 8.97 6.12 -3.33
C THR A 59 9.06 7.00 -4.57
N LYS A 60 7.94 7.61 -5.01
CA LYS A 60 7.95 8.57 -6.13
C LYS A 60 8.85 9.78 -5.89
N LYS A 61 8.85 10.34 -4.67
CA LYS A 61 9.75 11.45 -4.30
C LYS A 61 11.23 11.04 -4.36
N ARG A 62 11.56 9.87 -3.81
CA ARG A 62 12.93 9.37 -3.77
C ARG A 62 13.51 9.15 -5.17
N THR A 63 12.72 8.62 -6.10
CA THR A 63 13.16 8.44 -7.50
C THR A 63 13.41 9.78 -8.20
N GLN A 64 12.71 10.85 -7.81
CA GLN A 64 12.88 12.19 -8.38
C GLN A 64 14.10 12.94 -7.81
N GLU A 65 14.44 12.72 -6.55
CA GLU A 65 15.60 13.35 -5.88
C GLU A 65 16.94 12.72 -6.29
N VAL A 66 16.95 11.50 -6.82
CA VAL A 66 18.17 10.80 -7.27
C VAL A 66 18.60 11.19 -8.70
N CYS A 67 17.74 11.87 -9.47
CA CYS A 67 18.03 12.31 -10.83
C CYS A 67 18.46 13.78 -10.96
N VAL A 68 18.97 14.41 -9.89
CA VAL A 68 19.47 15.80 -9.91
C VAL A 68 20.98 15.84 -9.70
#